data_AF-A0A3F3Q6S2-F1
#
_entry.id   AF-A0A3F3Q6S2-F1
#
_cell.length_a   1.000
_cell.length_b   1.000
_cell.length_c   1.000
_cell.angle_alpha   90.00
_cell.angle_beta   90.00
_cell.angle_gamma   90.00
#
_symmetry.space_group_name_H-M   'P 1'
#
loop_
_entity.id
_entity.type
_entity.pdbx_description
1 polymer ?
#
loop_
_entity_poly.entity_id
_entity_poly.type
_entity_poly.pdbx_seq_one_letter_code
_entity_poly.pdbx_strand_id
1 'polypeptide(L)'
;MDPRLVTDRRSKRFLPKKRLRKILRNNIDGITRPSIRRLARRGGVIRISADVYPEVRKTVKNRLTEIIRQIILVMESSTTPGHERKLVRTQDVVFALNRMGHTLYGFG
;
A
#
# COMPACT_ATOMS: atom_id res chain seq x y z
N MET A 1 -32.96 22.21 -48.87
CA MET A 1 -31.95 21.54 -48.02
C MET A 1 -32.57 21.39 -46.63
N ASP A 2 -33.02 20.18 -46.29
CA ASP A 2 -33.73 19.94 -45.02
C ASP A 2 -32.78 20.03 -43.81
N PRO A 3 -33.07 20.87 -42.79
CA PRO A 3 -32.21 21.02 -41.61
C PRO A 3 -32.09 19.77 -40.73
N ARG A 4 -32.85 18.70 -41.02
CA ARG A 4 -32.88 17.45 -40.24
C ARG A 4 -31.77 16.45 -40.57
N LEU A 5 -30.85 16.80 -41.48
CA LEU A 5 -29.69 15.96 -41.83
C LEU A 5 -28.41 16.31 -41.06
N VAL A 6 -28.47 17.22 -40.09
CA VAL A 6 -27.34 17.53 -39.20
C VAL A 6 -27.75 17.22 -37.77
N THR A 7 -27.53 15.97 -37.34
CA THR A 7 -27.20 15.55 -35.95
C THR A 7 -27.55 14.08 -35.74
N ASP A 8 -26.63 13.18 -36.06
CA ASP A 8 -26.34 12.08 -35.13
C ASP A 8 -24.92 11.59 -35.33
N ARG A 9 -23.96 12.41 -34.88
CA ARG A 9 -22.64 11.88 -34.55
C ARG A 9 -22.84 11.01 -33.32
N ARG A 10 -23.08 9.70 -33.54
CA ARG A 10 -23.05 8.65 -32.53
C ARG A 10 -22.09 9.03 -31.42
N SER A 11 -22.66 9.54 -30.34
CA SER A 11 -21.88 9.81 -29.14
C SER A 11 -21.25 8.48 -28.77
N LYS A 12 -19.92 8.41 -28.75
CA LYS A 12 -19.23 7.30 -28.11
C LYS A 12 -19.80 7.27 -26.70
N ARG A 13 -20.71 6.31 -26.42
CA ARG A 13 -21.21 6.07 -25.06
C ARG A 13 -19.98 6.05 -24.17
N PHE A 14 -19.83 7.06 -23.32
CA PHE A 14 -18.93 7.01 -22.17
C PHE A 14 -19.48 5.91 -21.27
N LEU A 15 -19.24 4.64 -21.64
CA LEU A 15 -19.45 3.53 -20.75
C LEU A 15 -18.56 3.84 -19.55
N PRO A 16 -19.10 3.98 -18.33
CA PRO A 16 -18.28 4.24 -17.16
C PRO A 16 -17.22 3.14 -17.13
N LYS A 17 -15.95 3.52 -17.17
CA LYS A 17 -14.82 2.58 -17.11
C LYS A 17 -15.06 1.69 -15.90
N LYS A 18 -15.48 0.43 -16.16
CA LYS A 18 -15.85 -0.52 -15.13
C LYS A 18 -14.67 -0.57 -14.15
N ARG A 19 -14.88 -0.10 -12.92
CA ARG A 19 -13.84 -0.08 -11.88
C ARG A 19 -13.50 -1.52 -11.54
N LEU A 20 -12.57 -2.10 -12.29
CA LEU A 20 -12.02 -3.41 -12.01
C LEU A 20 -11.27 -3.31 -10.67
N ARG A 21 -11.65 -4.14 -9.70
CA ARG A 21 -10.89 -4.27 -8.45
C ARG A 21 -9.46 -4.66 -8.81
N LYS A 22 -8.48 -4.05 -8.14
CA LYS A 22 -7.08 -4.41 -8.32
C LYS A 22 -6.92 -5.88 -7.94
N ILE A 23 -6.52 -6.72 -8.90
CA ILE A 23 -6.24 -8.13 -8.64
C ILE A 23 -5.07 -8.18 -7.67
N LEU A 24 -5.25 -8.89 -6.55
CA LEU A 24 -4.19 -9.14 -5.59
C LEU A 24 -3.16 -10.04 -6.27
N ARG A 25 -1.96 -9.49 -6.49
CA ARG A 25 -0.79 -10.20 -7.02
C ARG A 25 0.28 -10.26 -5.95
N ASN A 26 1.20 -11.21 -6.10
CA ASN A 26 2.36 -11.27 -5.24
C ASN A 26 3.29 -10.07 -5.53
N ASN A 27 3.11 -8.98 -4.80
CA ASN A 27 3.86 -7.72 -5.00
C ASN A 27 5.28 -7.77 -4.43
N ILE A 28 5.69 -8.90 -3.83
CA ILE A 28 6.95 -8.99 -3.10
C ILE A 28 8.16 -8.83 -4.02
N ASP A 29 8.04 -9.28 -5.27
CA ASP A 29 9.09 -9.14 -6.29
C ASP A 29 9.26 -7.70 -6.76
N GLY A 30 8.29 -6.82 -6.46
CA GLY A 30 8.40 -5.38 -6.64
C GLY A 30 9.50 -4.74 -5.78
N ILE A 31 9.93 -5.42 -4.70
CA ILE A 31 11.16 -5.07 -3.98
C ILE A 31 12.34 -5.61 -4.80
N THR A 32 12.87 -4.77 -5.69
CA THR A 32 13.93 -5.15 -6.63
C THR A 32 15.29 -5.31 -5.95
N ARG A 33 16.19 -6.11 -6.55
CA ARG A 33 17.58 -6.30 -6.05
C ARG A 33 18.33 -4.97 -5.87
N PRO A 34 18.24 -3.98 -6.78
CA PRO A 34 18.86 -2.67 -6.57
C PRO A 34 18.34 -1.92 -5.33
N SER A 35 17.04 -2.01 -5.02
CA SER A 35 16.46 -1.38 -3.83
C SER A 35 17.04 -1.98 -2.54
N ILE A 36 17.15 -3.31 -2.48
CA ILE A 36 17.78 -4.01 -1.34
C ILE A 36 19.25 -3.62 -1.24
N ARG A 37 19.97 -3.53 -2.37
CA ARG A 37 21.37 -3.10 -2.38
C ARG A 37 21.53 -1.69 -1.80
N ARG A 38 20.67 -0.73 -2.18
CA ARG A 38 20.71 0.65 -1.64
C ARG A 38 20.50 0.67 -0.12
N LEU A 39 19.56 -0.13 0.40
CA LEU A 39 19.34 -0.26 1.84
C LEU A 39 20.58 -0.85 2.55
N ALA A 40 21.13 -1.93 2.01
CA ALA A 40 22.32 -2.58 2.57
C ALA A 40 23.55 -1.65 2.54
N ARG A 41 23.73 -0.87 1.47
CA ARG A 41 24.78 0.15 1.38
C ARG A 41 24.63 1.22 2.46
N ARG A 42 23.41 1.71 2.70
CA ARG A 42 23.14 2.66 3.79
C ARG A 42 23.48 2.06 5.16
N GLY A 43 23.29 0.76 5.33
CA GLY A 43 23.71 0.01 6.52
C GLY A 43 25.20 -0.35 6.57
N GLY A 44 26.04 0.14 5.64
CA GLY A 44 27.49 -0.14 5.64
C GLY A 44 27.89 -1.51 5.09
N VAL A 45 26.97 -2.27 4.47
CA VAL A 45 27.27 -3.61 3.94
C VAL A 45 28.11 -3.52 2.67
N ILE A 46 29.28 -4.18 2.63
CA ILE A 46 30.26 -4.13 1.53
C ILE A 46 30.02 -5.24 0.48
N ARG A 47 29.66 -6.47 0.90
CA ARG A 47 29.36 -7.59 -0.01
C ARG A 47 28.03 -8.23 0.37
N ILE A 48 27.26 -8.67 -0.62
CA ILE A 48 25.92 -9.24 -0.43
C ILE A 48 25.83 -10.55 -1.23
N SER A 49 25.53 -11.66 -0.55
CA SER A 49 25.27 -12.95 -1.20
C SER A 49 23.94 -12.95 -1.96
N ALA A 50 23.80 -13.85 -2.94
CA ALA A 50 22.58 -14.01 -3.73
C ALA A 50 21.37 -14.44 -2.88
N ASP A 51 21.59 -15.26 -1.85
CA ASP A 51 20.51 -15.82 -1.02
C ASP A 51 19.87 -14.78 -0.09
N VAL A 52 20.53 -13.63 0.11
CA VAL A 52 20.03 -12.54 0.94
C VAL A 52 18.83 -11.85 0.29
N TYR A 53 18.74 -11.79 -1.04
CA TYR A 53 17.63 -11.10 -1.71
C TYR A 53 16.24 -11.71 -1.42
N PRO A 54 16.03 -13.04 -1.57
CA PRO A 54 14.75 -13.64 -1.19
C PRO A 54 14.49 -13.57 0.32
N GLU A 55 15.52 -13.70 1.16
CA GLU A 55 15.34 -13.63 2.62
C GLU A 55 14.90 -12.24 3.07
N VAL A 56 15.54 -11.17 2.60
CA VAL A 56 15.15 -9.78 2.93
C VAL A 56 13.70 -9.50 2.51
N ARG A 57 13.25 -10.04 1.37
CA ARG A 57 11.86 -9.92 0.95
C ARG A 57 10.90 -10.57 1.95
N LYS A 58 11.21 -11.79 2.40
CA LYS A 58 10.43 -12.48 3.43
C LYS A 58 10.41 -11.69 4.74
N THR A 59 11.55 -11.19 5.20
CA THR A 59 11.65 -10.39 6.43
C THR A 59 10.83 -9.11 6.34
N VAL A 60 10.90 -8.36 5.23
CA VAL A 60 10.11 -7.14 5.01
C VAL A 60 8.62 -7.43 5.03
N LYS A 61 8.19 -8.50 4.36
CA LYS A 61 6.78 -8.94 4.37
C LYS A 61 6.32 -9.26 5.79
N ASN A 62 7.10 -10.03 6.55
CA ASN A 62 6.77 -10.41 7.92
C ASN A 62 6.64 -9.17 8.82
N ARG A 63 7.61 -8.24 8.73
CA ARG A 63 7.60 -7.01 9.52
C ARG A 63 6.38 -6.14 9.21
N LEU A 64 6.06 -5.94 7.93
CA LEU A 64 4.88 -5.17 7.53
C LEU A 64 3.58 -5.85 7.93
N THR A 65 3.50 -7.18 7.86
CA THR A 65 2.32 -7.93 8.31
C THR A 65 2.09 -7.69 9.79
N GLU A 66 3.14 -7.69 10.60
CA GLU A 66 3.03 -7.43 12.03
C GLU A 66 2.59 -6.00 12.34
N ILE A 67 3.16 -4.99 11.66
CA ILE A 67 2.75 -3.60 11.82
C ILE A 67 1.27 -3.42 11.43
N ILE A 68 0.84 -4.02 10.32
CA ILE A 68 -0.55 -3.91 9.85
C ILE A 68 -1.53 -4.56 10.84
N ARG A 69 -1.19 -5.69 11.47
CA ARG A 69 -2.01 -6.28 12.52
C ARG A 69 -2.20 -5.33 13.70
N GLN A 70 -1.14 -4.67 14.14
CA GLN A 70 -1.22 -3.68 15.22
C GLN A 70 -2.08 -2.47 14.82
N ILE A 71 -1.97 -2.00 13.57
CA ILE A 71 -2.81 -0.91 13.05
C ILE A 71 -4.29 -1.30 13.03
N ILE A 72 -4.62 -2.52 12.58
CA ILE A 72 -5.99 -3.02 12.55
C ILE A 72 -6.56 -3.09 13.97
N LEU A 73 -5.80 -3.58 14.95
CA LEU A 73 -6.21 -3.62 16.36
C LEU A 73 -6.54 -2.22 16.89
N VAL A 74 -5.74 -1.21 16.53
CA VAL A 74 -5.98 0.19 16.91
C VAL A 74 -7.26 0.71 16.26
N MET A 75 -7.50 0.39 14.99
CA MET A 75 -8.74 0.79 14.30
C MET A 75 -9.98 0.13 14.91
N GLU A 76 -9.93 -1.17 15.16
CA GLU A 76 -11.01 -1.95 15.78
C GLU A 76 -11.36 -1.43 17.18
N SER A 77 -10.37 -0.99 17.96
CA SER A 77 -10.61 -0.40 19.29
C SER A 77 -11.46 0.88 19.26
N SER A 78 -11.49 1.57 18.11
CA SER A 78 -12.29 2.78 17.90
C SER A 78 -13.63 2.53 17.21
N THR A 79 -13.97 1.26 16.96
CA THR A 79 -15.23 0.86 16.33
C THR A 79 -16.33 0.75 17.39
N THR A 80 -17.42 1.48 17.21
CA THR A 80 -18.63 1.46 18.04
C THR A 80 -19.80 0.91 17.21
N PRO A 81 -20.89 0.33 17.78
CA PRO A 81 -22.03 -0.18 17.02
C PRO A 81 -22.76 0.78 16.05
N GLY A 82 -22.35 2.06 15.98
CA GLY A 82 -22.79 3.03 14.97
C GLY A 82 -21.66 3.76 14.23
N HIS A 83 -20.39 3.42 14.49
CA HIS A 83 -19.24 4.08 13.88
C HIS A 83 -18.11 3.08 13.62
N GLU A 84 -18.09 2.51 12.41
CA GLU A 84 -17.02 1.65 11.93
C GLU A 84 -16.05 2.43 11.04
N ARG A 85 -14.77 2.46 11.42
CA ARG A 85 -13.74 3.12 10.64
C ARG A 85 -13.19 2.19 9.56
N LYS A 86 -13.32 2.61 8.29
CA LYS A 86 -12.82 1.87 7.11
C LYS A 86 -11.49 2.40 6.56
N LEU A 87 -11.03 3.55 7.07
CA LEU A 87 -9.85 4.26 6.58
C LEU A 87 -8.76 4.28 7.65
N VAL A 88 -7.59 3.76 7.30
CA VAL A 88 -6.35 3.91 8.07
C VAL A 88 -5.89 5.36 7.97
N ARG A 89 -5.75 6.04 9.11
CA ARG A 89 -5.18 7.39 9.21
C ARG A 89 -3.70 7.30 9.59
N THR A 90 -2.94 8.35 9.29
CA THR A 90 -1.54 8.49 9.69
C THR A 90 -1.34 8.30 11.20
N GLN A 91 -2.27 8.83 12.00
CA GLN A 91 -2.26 8.71 13.46
C GLN A 91 -2.34 7.25 13.94
N ASP A 92 -3.10 6.38 13.26
CA ASP A 92 -3.21 4.96 13.64
C ASP A 92 -1.85 4.27 13.46
N VAL A 93 -1.12 4.63 12.39
CA VAL A 93 0.22 4.10 12.10
C VAL A 93 1.23 4.56 13.14
N VAL A 94 1.26 5.86 13.44
CA VAL A 94 2.19 6.44 14.44
C VAL A 94 1.91 5.84 15.82
N PHE A 95 0.63 5.73 16.21
CA PHE A 95 0.25 5.13 17.48
C PHE A 95 0.67 3.65 17.57
N ALA A 96 0.39 2.85 16.53
CA ALA A 96 0.79 1.45 16.49
C ALA A 96 2.33 1.29 16.57
N LEU A 97 3.08 2.10 15.84
CA LEU A 97 4.54 2.07 15.85
C LEU A 97 5.12 2.50 17.21
N ASN A 98 4.56 3.52 17.85
CA ASN A 98 4.94 3.95 19.20
C ASN A 98 4.72 2.84 20.23
N ARG A 99 3.57 2.14 20.17
CA ARG A 99 3.27 1.00 21.04
C ARG A 99 4.27 -0.15 20.86
N MET A 100 4.80 -0.35 19.65
CA MET A 100 5.81 -1.35 19.36
C MET A 100 7.25 -0.92 19.72
N GLY A 101 7.45 0.29 20.29
CA GLY A 101 8.78 0.82 20.60
C GLY A 101 9.55 1.39 19.40
N HIS A 102 8.86 1.70 18.30
CA HIS A 102 9.46 2.26 17.08
C HIS A 102 8.89 3.64 16.76
N THR A 103 9.23 4.64 17.56
CA THR A 103 8.67 5.98 17.41
C THR A 103 9.02 6.62 16.07
N LEU A 104 7.99 7.12 15.38
CA LEU A 104 8.09 7.77 14.09
C LEU A 104 7.72 9.25 14.21
N TYR A 105 8.66 10.13 13.86
CA TYR A 105 8.47 11.59 13.88
C TYR A 105 8.15 12.15 12.49
N GLY A 106 7.53 13.34 12.45
CA GLY A 106 7.25 14.06 11.20
C GLY A 106 5.92 13.71 10.51
N PHE A 107 5.03 13.00 11.20
CA PHE A 107 3.74 12.55 10.68
C PHE A 107 2.60 12.93 11.66
N GLY A 108 2.16 14.19 11.59
CA GLY A 108 1.04 14.76 12.36
C GLY A 108 -0.25 14.80 11.56
#